data_AF-A0A2A5H2U7-F1
#
_entry.id   AF-A0A2A5H2U7-F1
#
_cell.length_a   1.000
_cell.length_b   1.000
_cell.length_c   1.000
_cell.angle_alpha   90.00
_cell.angle_beta   90.00
_cell.angle_gamma   90.00
#
_symmetry.space_group_name_H-M   'P 1'
#
loop_
_entity.id
_entity.type
_entity.pdbx_description
1 polymer ?
#
loop_
_entity_poly.entity_id
_entity_poly.type
_entity_poly.pdbx_seq_one_letter_code
_entity_poly.pdbx_strand_id
1 'polypeptide(L)'
;MASFDFIDASARGYSFVWQERGYLARVAVPVLFVKIACLLAVFVLGLQEQYARQGLVLLPAYIVEAVFVVGLIRYALYREAIFIWGKMVLVPPSDKEYEPYQGRLSRKQCVQGGIVMYILLMVVVLGITAVVQDNANLMAANVPSETMSSSVSAMQEEGRGLSSFINAAVIFAMLAAFTWLFRLLWLYIPIVMGCSPRVFLHRISGMQSSVFMIATSLLCLLPLMVFFMMGAQMFAGAFAEGSAGDILFQVILQSVMALIITCVQVVAMTYGFVEILSNKNSGE
;
A
#
# COMPACT_ATOMS: atom_id res chain seq x y z
N MET A 1 -18.99 -7.67 -19.55
CA MET A 1 -18.01 -7.77 -18.44
C MET A 1 -18.27 -6.59 -17.53
N ALA A 2 -18.41 -6.79 -16.22
CA ALA A 2 -18.56 -5.68 -15.29
C ALA A 2 -17.33 -4.77 -15.42
N SER A 3 -17.51 -3.56 -15.94
CA SER A 3 -16.46 -2.55 -16.04
C SER A 3 -16.22 -2.00 -14.64
N PHE A 4 -15.05 -2.27 -14.09
CA PHE A 4 -14.61 -1.59 -12.88
C PHE A 4 -14.28 -0.14 -13.26
N ASP A 5 -15.06 0.82 -12.76
CA ASP A 5 -14.81 2.24 -12.98
C ASP A 5 -13.79 2.75 -11.95
N PHE A 6 -12.51 2.69 -12.33
CA PHE A 6 -11.41 3.13 -11.48
C PHE A 6 -11.47 4.64 -11.16
N ILE A 7 -12.09 5.44 -12.02
CA ILE A 7 -12.22 6.89 -11.82
C ILE A 7 -13.26 7.15 -10.74
N ASP A 8 -14.44 6.52 -10.85
CA ASP A 8 -15.48 6.66 -9.83
C ASP A 8 -15.03 6.06 -8.47
N ALA A 9 -14.38 4.89 -8.48
CA ALA A 9 -13.86 4.26 -7.27
C ALA A 9 -12.84 5.15 -6.53
N SER A 10 -11.90 5.75 -7.26
CA SER A 10 -10.91 6.66 -6.68
C SER A 10 -11.54 7.98 -6.19
N ALA A 11 -12.47 8.57 -6.96
CA ALA A 11 -13.20 9.76 -6.56
C ALA A 11 -14.01 9.53 -5.26
N ARG A 12 -14.68 8.37 -5.14
CA ARG A 12 -15.37 7.97 -3.90
C ARG A 12 -14.41 7.80 -2.73
N GLY A 13 -13.22 7.24 -2.96
CA GLY A 13 -12.15 7.15 -1.96
C GLY A 13 -11.77 8.50 -1.38
N TYR A 14 -11.46 9.47 -2.23
CA TYR A 14 -11.13 10.83 -1.80
C TYR A 14 -12.30 11.52 -1.11
N SER A 15 -13.50 11.45 -1.70
CA SER A 15 -14.71 12.07 -1.17
C SER A 15 -15.04 11.56 0.22
N PHE A 16 -14.96 10.24 0.43
CA PHE A 16 -15.19 9.61 1.72
C PHE A 16 -14.17 10.06 2.77
N VAL A 17 -12.87 10.00 2.45
CA VAL A 17 -11.82 10.41 3.39
C VAL A 17 -11.95 11.90 3.75
N TRP A 18 -12.34 12.75 2.80
CA TRP A 18 -12.53 14.18 3.03
C TRP A 18 -13.75 14.49 3.90
N GLN A 19 -14.88 13.81 3.67
CA GLN A 19 -16.11 13.96 4.46
C GLN A 19 -15.89 13.48 5.90
N GLU A 20 -15.19 12.37 6.08
CA GLU A 20 -14.99 11.70 7.37
C GLU A 20 -13.68 12.10 8.07
N ARG A 21 -12.98 13.13 7.59
CA ARG A 21 -11.62 13.52 8.03
C ARG A 21 -11.49 13.68 9.55
N GLY A 22 -12.51 14.22 10.22
CA GLY A 22 -12.47 14.43 11.67
C GLY A 22 -12.58 13.13 12.49
N TYR A 23 -13.34 12.15 11.99
CA TYR A 23 -13.39 10.82 12.60
C TYR A 23 -12.11 10.04 12.29
N LEU A 24 -11.69 10.03 11.01
CA LEU A 24 -10.47 9.35 10.58
C LEU A 24 -9.22 9.88 11.28
N ALA A 25 -9.08 11.20 11.47
CA ALA A 25 -7.95 11.78 12.19
C ALA A 25 -7.86 11.28 13.64
N ARG A 26 -8.99 11.22 14.36
CA ARG A 26 -9.02 10.73 15.75
C ARG A 26 -8.56 9.29 15.88
N VAL A 27 -8.90 8.48 14.89
CA VAL A 27 -8.56 7.05 14.81
C VAL A 27 -7.11 6.87 14.30
N ALA A 28 -6.65 7.70 13.38
CA ALA A 28 -5.33 7.62 12.76
C ALA A 28 -4.19 8.09 13.68
N VAL A 29 -4.43 9.05 14.59
CA VAL A 29 -3.38 9.62 15.46
C VAL A 29 -2.65 8.56 16.29
N PRO A 30 -3.33 7.62 17.00
CA PRO A 30 -2.63 6.54 17.71
C PRO A 30 -1.79 5.64 16.79
N VAL A 31 -2.27 5.38 15.57
CA VAL A 31 -1.56 4.57 14.57
C VAL A 31 -0.28 5.28 14.13
N LEU A 32 -0.37 6.57 13.82
CA LEU A 32 0.78 7.41 13.48
C LEU A 32 1.80 7.46 14.60
N PHE A 33 1.35 7.61 15.84
CA PHE A 33 2.24 7.67 17.00
C PHE A 33 3.10 6.39 17.13
N VAL A 34 2.47 5.21 17.05
CA VAL A 34 3.20 3.93 17.08
C VAL A 34 4.15 3.80 15.89
N LYS A 35 3.70 4.20 14.68
CA LYS A 35 4.52 4.13 13.46
C LYS A 35 5.76 5.03 13.53
N ILE A 36 5.60 6.27 13.98
CA ILE A 36 6.70 7.22 14.19
C ILE A 36 7.65 6.69 15.28
N ALA A 37 7.13 6.19 16.40
CA ALA A 37 7.96 5.62 17.46
C ALA A 37 8.81 4.43 16.97
N CYS A 38 8.24 3.52 16.21
CA CYS A 38 8.99 2.39 15.62
C CYS A 38 10.02 2.86 14.58
N LEU A 39 9.70 3.85 13.73
CA LEU A 39 10.66 4.42 12.78
C LEU A 39 11.81 5.14 13.47
N LEU A 40 11.54 5.89 14.54
CA LEU A 40 12.58 6.50 15.37
C LEU A 40 13.44 5.44 16.07
N ALA A 41 12.86 4.33 16.51
CA ALA A 41 13.62 3.22 17.08
C ALA A 41 14.59 2.61 16.05
N VAL A 42 14.18 2.46 14.79
CA VAL A 42 15.07 2.01 13.69
C VAL A 42 16.25 2.97 13.53
N PHE A 43 15.98 4.28 13.58
CA PHE A 43 17.02 5.31 13.47
C PHE A 43 18.01 5.25 14.66
N VAL A 44 17.50 5.24 15.89
CA VAL A 44 18.32 5.21 17.12
C VAL A 44 19.16 3.93 17.22
N LEU A 45 18.63 2.80 16.74
CA LEU A 45 19.36 1.53 16.70
C LEU A 45 20.35 1.42 15.53
N GLY A 46 20.42 2.40 14.63
CA GLY A 46 21.29 2.39 13.46
C GLY A 46 20.94 1.27 12.46
N LEU A 47 19.67 0.87 12.38
CA LEU A 47 19.21 -0.25 11.55
C LEU A 47 18.78 0.18 10.13
N GLN A 48 19.17 1.39 9.69
CA GLN A 48 18.74 1.98 8.42
C GLN A 48 19.17 1.15 7.20
N GLU A 49 20.38 0.58 7.25
CA GLU A 49 20.93 -0.26 6.18
C GLU A 49 20.51 -1.73 6.29
N GLN A 50 19.90 -2.13 7.41
CA GLN A 50 19.56 -3.52 7.71
C GLN A 50 18.05 -3.74 7.55
N TYR A 51 17.57 -3.69 6.32
CA TYR A 51 16.14 -3.71 5.97
C TYR A 51 15.36 -4.88 6.59
N ALA A 52 15.96 -6.06 6.67
CA ALA A 52 15.34 -7.22 7.32
C ALA A 52 15.08 -6.98 8.83
N ARG A 53 16.04 -6.35 9.53
CA ARG A 53 15.91 -6.03 10.96
C ARG A 53 15.01 -4.82 11.18
N GLN A 54 15.06 -3.83 10.28
CA GLN A 54 14.11 -2.72 10.26
C GLN A 54 12.66 -3.24 10.19
N GLY A 55 12.37 -4.22 9.33
CA GLY A 55 11.05 -4.83 9.22
C GLY A 55 10.54 -5.45 10.53
N LEU A 56 11.44 -6.07 11.32
CA LEU A 56 11.08 -6.64 12.64
C LEU A 56 10.75 -5.55 13.67
N VAL A 57 11.51 -4.46 13.69
CA VAL A 57 11.25 -3.32 14.60
C VAL A 57 9.95 -2.60 14.24
N LEU A 58 9.58 -2.58 12.96
CA LEU A 58 8.34 -1.99 12.46
C LEU A 58 7.11 -2.90 12.62
N LEU A 59 7.28 -4.18 12.98
CA LEU A 59 6.17 -5.15 13.09
C LEU A 59 5.02 -4.67 14.00
N PRO A 60 5.26 -4.07 15.19
CA PRO A 60 4.18 -3.55 16.02
C PRO A 60 3.38 -2.45 15.32
N ALA A 61 4.04 -1.58 14.54
CA ALA A 61 3.36 -0.55 13.76
C ALA A 61 2.45 -1.16 12.69
N TYR A 62 2.90 -2.21 11.98
CA TYR A 62 2.08 -2.90 10.98
C TYR A 62 0.87 -3.61 11.58
N ILE A 63 0.96 -4.13 12.81
CA ILE A 63 -0.18 -4.74 13.50
C ILE A 63 -1.26 -3.68 13.80
N VAL A 64 -0.85 -2.54 14.33
CA VAL A 64 -1.78 -1.43 14.66
C VAL A 64 -2.37 -0.84 13.38
N GLU A 65 -1.57 -0.70 12.33
CA GLU A 65 -2.01 -0.28 11.00
C GLU A 65 -2.99 -1.28 10.37
N ALA A 66 -2.77 -2.60 10.54
CA ALA A 66 -3.69 -3.63 10.07
C ALA A 66 -5.07 -3.51 10.73
N VAL A 67 -5.11 -3.31 12.05
CA VAL A 67 -6.36 -3.11 12.79
C VAL A 67 -7.08 -1.86 12.28
N PHE A 68 -6.34 -0.78 12.04
CA PHE A 68 -6.88 0.45 11.49
C PHE A 68 -7.44 0.25 10.08
N VAL A 69 -6.68 -0.35 9.16
CA VAL A 69 -7.06 -0.58 7.77
C VAL A 69 -8.30 -1.49 7.68
N VAL A 70 -8.33 -2.58 8.45
CA VAL A 70 -9.50 -3.47 8.52
C VAL A 70 -10.71 -2.74 9.09
N GLY A 71 -10.50 -1.95 10.15
CA GLY A 71 -11.53 -1.09 10.71
C GLY A 71 -12.06 -0.07 9.68
N LEU A 72 -11.18 0.52 8.88
CA LEU A 72 -11.53 1.48 7.84
C LEU A 72 -12.40 0.84 6.74
N ILE A 73 -12.06 -0.37 6.30
CA ILE A 73 -12.89 -1.14 5.35
C ILE A 73 -14.27 -1.39 5.95
N ARG A 74 -14.35 -1.82 7.21
CA ARG A 74 -15.63 -2.07 7.90
C ARG A 74 -16.42 -0.77 8.09
N TYR A 75 -15.75 0.33 8.37
CA TYR A 75 -16.37 1.64 8.49
C TYR A 75 -16.95 2.10 7.15
N ALA A 76 -16.18 1.96 6.06
CA ALA A 76 -16.61 2.31 4.72
C ALA A 76 -17.79 1.46 4.22
N LEU A 77 -17.89 0.19 4.62
CA LEU A 77 -18.93 -0.75 4.13
C LEU A 77 -20.13 -0.94 5.05
N TYR A 78 -19.96 -0.80 6.36
CA TYR A 78 -20.97 -1.16 7.35
C TYR A 78 -21.23 -0.03 8.36
N ARG A 79 -20.49 1.09 8.25
CA ARG A 79 -20.49 2.18 9.24
C ARG A 79 -20.22 1.68 10.67
N GLU A 80 -19.40 0.63 10.78
CA GLU A 80 -19.00 0.08 12.08
C GLU A 80 -17.92 0.94 12.73
N ALA A 81 -18.02 1.11 14.05
CA ALA A 81 -16.99 1.77 14.82
C ALA A 81 -15.63 1.06 14.70
N ILE A 82 -14.57 1.86 14.62
CA ILE A 82 -13.21 1.37 14.58
C ILE A 82 -12.74 1.17 16.03
N PHE A 83 -12.21 -0.02 16.31
CA PHE A 83 -11.65 -0.36 17.61
C PHE A 83 -10.16 -0.10 17.61
N ILE A 84 -9.70 0.81 18.46
CA ILE A 84 -8.28 1.08 18.68
C ILE A 84 -8.00 1.02 20.17
N TRP A 85 -6.99 0.23 20.54
CA TRP A 85 -6.52 0.09 21.93
C TRP A 85 -7.63 -0.36 22.90
N GLY A 86 -8.51 -1.26 22.43
CA GLY A 86 -9.63 -1.75 23.22
C GLY A 86 -10.75 -0.72 23.46
N LYS A 87 -10.64 0.50 22.89
CA LYS A 87 -11.69 1.52 22.94
C LYS A 87 -12.40 1.59 21.59
N MET A 88 -13.74 1.64 21.66
CA MET A 88 -14.59 1.89 20.50
C MET A 88 -14.66 3.40 20.27
N VAL A 89 -14.25 3.86 19.09
CA VAL A 89 -14.42 5.28 18.73
C VAL A 89 -15.83 5.46 18.18
N LEU A 90 -16.62 6.31 18.82
CA LEU A 90 -18.02 6.54 18.43
C LEU A 90 -18.09 7.10 17.01
N VAL A 91 -18.90 6.45 16.18
CA VAL A 91 -19.22 6.87 14.82
C VAL A 91 -20.08 8.13 14.90
N PRO A 92 -19.77 9.20 14.16
CA PRO A 92 -20.63 10.37 14.10
C PRO A 92 -22.02 9.98 13.57
N PRO A 93 -23.11 10.57 14.10
CA PRO A 93 -24.45 10.36 13.55
C PRO A 93 -24.46 10.80 12.08
N SER A 94 -25.00 9.95 11.21
CA SER A 94 -25.09 10.19 9.77
C SER A 94 -26.56 10.09 9.36
N ASP A 95 -27.05 11.12 8.68
CA ASP A 95 -28.45 11.20 8.20
C ASP A 95 -28.74 10.27 7.01
N LYS A 96 -27.71 9.64 6.44
CA LYS A 96 -27.85 8.72 5.31
C LYS A 96 -28.17 7.31 5.80
N GLU A 97 -29.34 6.79 5.39
CA GLU A 97 -29.63 5.35 5.47
C GLU A 97 -28.56 4.58 4.69
N TYR A 98 -27.86 3.68 5.38
CA TYR A 98 -26.79 2.88 4.80
C TYR A 98 -27.26 1.43 4.78
N GLU A 99 -27.41 0.84 3.58
CA GLU A 99 -27.70 -0.59 3.46
C GLU A 99 -26.42 -1.38 3.75
N PRO A 100 -26.37 -2.18 4.83
CA PRO A 100 -25.19 -2.96 5.15
C PRO A 100 -24.98 -4.05 4.10
N TYR A 101 -23.76 -4.15 3.57
CA TYR A 101 -23.39 -5.22 2.64
C TYR A 101 -23.57 -6.61 3.30
N GLN A 102 -24.38 -7.51 2.75
CA GLN A 102 -24.65 -8.80 3.39
C GLN A 102 -23.51 -9.81 3.14
N GLY A 103 -22.52 -9.84 4.04
CA GLY A 103 -21.45 -10.84 4.03
C GLY A 103 -21.92 -12.23 4.50
N ARG A 104 -21.34 -13.31 3.94
CA ARG A 104 -21.68 -14.71 4.29
C ARG A 104 -20.93 -15.28 5.51
N LEU A 105 -19.83 -14.64 5.92
CA LEU A 105 -18.94 -15.14 6.98
C LEU A 105 -19.18 -14.44 8.31
N SER A 106 -18.83 -15.12 9.41
CA SER A 106 -18.92 -14.54 10.76
C SER A 106 -18.04 -13.30 10.89
N ARG A 107 -18.64 -12.21 11.38
CA ARG A 107 -18.00 -10.89 11.53
C ARG A 107 -16.63 -10.94 12.20
N LYS A 108 -16.49 -11.73 13.26
CA LYS A 108 -15.22 -11.86 14.00
C LYS A 108 -14.13 -12.52 13.17
N GLN A 109 -14.47 -13.57 12.42
CA GLN A 109 -13.53 -14.31 11.58
C GLN A 109 -13.04 -13.47 10.40
N CYS A 110 -13.92 -12.67 9.79
CA CYS A 110 -13.54 -11.75 8.71
C CYS A 110 -12.54 -10.69 9.16
N VAL A 111 -12.78 -10.09 10.33
CA VAL A 111 -11.90 -9.05 10.89
C VAL A 111 -10.54 -9.65 11.26
N GLN A 112 -10.52 -10.77 11.99
CA GLN A 112 -9.26 -11.42 12.37
C GLN A 112 -8.48 -11.93 11.15
N GLY A 113 -9.16 -12.56 10.20
CA GLY A 113 -8.54 -13.03 8.96
C GLY A 113 -7.98 -11.88 8.11
N GLY A 114 -8.69 -10.76 8.04
CA GLY A 114 -8.22 -9.55 7.36
C GLY A 114 -6.95 -8.97 8.00
N ILE A 115 -6.90 -8.91 9.34
CA ILE A 115 -5.73 -8.41 10.08
C ILE A 115 -4.53 -9.31 9.81
N VAL A 116 -4.69 -10.63 9.96
CA VAL A 116 -3.61 -11.60 9.72
C VAL A 116 -3.12 -11.52 8.27
N MET A 117 -4.04 -11.46 7.30
CA MET A 117 -3.68 -11.37 5.89
C MET A 117 -2.90 -10.08 5.57
N TYR A 118 -3.32 -8.94 6.11
CA TYR A 118 -2.62 -7.67 5.92
C TYR A 118 -1.20 -7.73 6.48
N ILE A 119 -1.02 -8.26 7.69
CA ILE A 119 0.31 -8.39 8.32
C ILE A 119 1.21 -9.31 7.48
N LEU A 120 0.69 -10.46 7.04
CA LEU A 120 1.43 -11.39 6.19
C LEU A 120 1.87 -10.73 4.87
N LEU A 121 0.98 -9.97 4.24
CA LEU A 121 1.31 -9.22 3.02
C LEU A 121 2.41 -8.19 3.29
N MET A 122 2.35 -7.47 4.40
CA MET A 122 3.40 -6.51 4.76
C MET A 122 4.75 -7.19 5.03
N VAL A 123 4.77 -8.33 5.71
CA VAL A 123 6.00 -9.12 5.91
C VAL A 123 6.58 -9.60 4.59
N VAL A 124 5.73 -10.05 3.65
CA VAL A 124 6.19 -10.44 2.30
C VAL A 124 6.76 -9.25 1.54
N VAL A 125 6.09 -8.09 1.58
CA VAL A 125 6.58 -6.87 0.93
C VAL A 125 7.92 -6.45 1.52
N LEU A 126 8.09 -6.46 2.84
CA LEU A 126 9.36 -6.16 3.50
C LEU A 126 10.47 -7.13 3.10
N GLY A 127 10.18 -8.43 3.02
CA GLY A 127 11.13 -9.44 2.57
C GLY A 127 11.59 -9.18 1.14
N ILE A 128 10.67 -8.85 0.22
CA ILE A 128 11.00 -8.50 -1.15
C ILE A 128 11.84 -7.23 -1.20
N THR A 129 11.45 -6.18 -0.46
CA THR A 129 12.19 -4.91 -0.40
C THR A 129 13.62 -5.10 0.12
N ALA A 130 13.81 -5.89 1.18
CA ALA A 130 15.13 -6.21 1.70
C ALA A 130 16.01 -6.93 0.67
N VAL A 131 15.47 -7.95 -0.02
CA VAL A 131 16.21 -8.68 -1.07
C VAL A 131 16.58 -7.76 -2.24
N VAL A 132 15.68 -6.87 -2.65
CA VAL A 132 15.94 -5.92 -3.75
C VAL A 132 17.04 -4.94 -3.37
N GLN A 133 17.02 -4.42 -2.15
CA GLN A 133 18.03 -3.45 -1.69
C GLN A 133 19.40 -4.09 -1.43
N ASP A 134 19.46 -5.28 -0.85
CA ASP A 134 20.72 -6.01 -0.68
C ASP A 134 21.38 -6.29 -2.04
N ASN A 135 20.59 -6.71 -3.03
CA ASN A 135 21.10 -6.91 -4.40
C ASN A 135 21.54 -5.61 -5.06
N ALA A 136 20.81 -4.50 -4.86
CA ALA A 136 21.19 -3.19 -5.40
C ALA A 136 22.50 -2.68 -4.79
N ASN A 137 22.68 -2.86 -3.48
CA ASN A 137 23.91 -2.48 -2.78
C ASN A 137 25.11 -3.31 -3.24
N LEU A 138 24.93 -4.62 -3.47
CA LEU A 138 25.96 -5.49 -4.04
C LEU A 138 26.33 -5.09 -5.47
N MET A 139 25.35 -4.71 -6.29
CA MET A 139 25.64 -4.22 -7.64
C MET A 139 26.42 -2.91 -7.60
N ALA A 140 26.04 -1.96 -6.74
CA ALA A 140 26.74 -0.68 -6.59
C ALA A 140 28.18 -0.85 -6.09
N ALA A 141 28.42 -1.77 -5.15
CA ALA A 141 29.76 -2.06 -4.63
C ALA A 141 30.69 -2.75 -5.64
N ASN A 142 30.12 -3.46 -6.62
CA ASN A 142 30.86 -4.21 -7.65
C ASN A 142 31.00 -3.46 -8.98
N VAL A 143 30.66 -2.17 -9.06
CA VAL A 143 31.04 -1.32 -10.20
C VAL A 143 32.42 -0.71 -9.91
N PRO A 144 33.54 -1.31 -10.37
CA PRO A 144 34.85 -0.70 -10.22
C PRO A 144 34.88 0.64 -10.95
N SER A 145 35.20 1.70 -10.21
CA SER A 145 35.40 3.08 -10.68
C SER A 145 36.57 3.25 -11.67
N GLU A 146 37.19 2.16 -12.14
CA GLU A 146 38.40 2.18 -12.97
C GLU A 146 38.19 1.75 -14.43
N THR A 147 36.98 1.42 -14.89
CA THR A 147 36.75 1.00 -16.30
C THR A 147 36.12 2.08 -17.19
N MET A 148 36.18 3.34 -16.79
CA MET A 148 35.71 4.48 -17.61
C MET A 148 36.85 5.18 -18.37
N SER A 149 37.81 4.44 -18.89
CA SER A 149 38.69 4.92 -19.95
C SER A 149 39.45 3.75 -20.57
N SER A 150 39.24 3.54 -21.88
CA SER A 150 40.22 3.02 -22.85
C SER A 150 40.26 1.55 -23.30
N SER A 151 39.18 0.74 -23.21
CA SER A 151 39.22 -0.60 -23.87
C SER A 151 37.92 -1.27 -24.33
N VAL A 152 36.78 -0.56 -24.44
CA VAL A 152 35.47 -1.21 -24.78
C VAL A 152 34.96 -0.86 -26.19
N SER A 153 35.78 -0.27 -27.07
CA SER A 153 35.27 0.28 -28.34
C SER A 153 35.35 -0.65 -29.57
N ALA A 154 35.86 -1.88 -29.48
CA ALA A 154 36.13 -2.68 -30.69
C ALA A 154 35.69 -4.16 -30.69
N MET A 155 35.05 -4.68 -29.63
CA MET A 155 34.57 -6.08 -29.57
C MET A 155 33.13 -6.24 -29.06
N GLN A 156 32.28 -5.21 -29.19
CA GLN A 156 30.95 -5.20 -28.57
C GLN A 156 29.81 -4.82 -29.53
N GLU A 157 29.88 -5.21 -30.80
CA GLU A 157 28.76 -5.00 -31.76
C GLU A 157 28.03 -6.28 -32.18
N GLU A 158 28.68 -7.45 -32.32
CA GLU A 158 27.97 -8.64 -32.84
C GLU A 158 27.22 -9.48 -31.78
N GLY A 159 27.53 -9.34 -30.48
CA GLY A 159 26.85 -10.06 -29.39
C GLY A 159 25.75 -9.27 -28.64
N ARG A 160 25.55 -8.00 -29.01
CA ARG A 160 24.64 -7.06 -28.31
C ARG A 160 23.16 -7.32 -28.60
N GLY A 161 22.83 -7.85 -29.78
CA GLY A 161 21.44 -8.08 -30.16
C GLY A 161 20.76 -9.10 -29.25
N LEU A 162 21.29 -10.33 -29.21
CA LEU A 162 20.65 -11.44 -28.50
C LEU A 162 20.62 -11.24 -26.97
N SER A 163 21.70 -10.68 -26.40
CA SER A 163 21.76 -10.33 -24.97
C SER A 163 20.80 -9.19 -24.59
N SER A 164 20.61 -8.20 -25.47
CA SER A 164 19.63 -7.14 -25.30
C SER A 164 18.18 -7.66 -25.35
N PHE A 165 17.88 -8.58 -26.28
CA PHE A 165 16.54 -9.19 -26.37
C PHE A 165 16.20 -10.06 -25.16
N ILE A 166 17.14 -10.87 -24.66
CA ILE A 166 16.94 -11.68 -23.45
C ILE A 166 16.67 -10.77 -22.25
N ASN A 167 17.45 -9.71 -22.07
CA ASN A 167 17.24 -8.75 -20.99
C ASN A 167 15.87 -8.05 -21.07
N ALA A 168 15.47 -7.62 -22.26
CA ALA A 168 14.16 -7.01 -22.48
C ALA A 168 13.00 -8.00 -22.18
N ALA A 169 13.14 -9.26 -22.60
CA ALA A 169 12.16 -10.31 -22.32
C ALA A 169 12.04 -10.60 -20.81
N VAL A 170 13.16 -10.64 -20.08
CA VAL A 170 13.17 -10.83 -18.62
C VAL A 170 12.47 -9.66 -17.92
N ILE A 171 12.76 -8.41 -18.30
CA ILE A 171 12.10 -7.22 -17.74
C ILE A 171 10.59 -7.27 -18.01
N PHE A 172 10.19 -7.62 -19.23
CA PHE A 172 8.77 -7.74 -19.60
C PHE A 172 8.07 -8.84 -18.79
N ALA A 173 8.70 -10.00 -18.63
CA ALA A 173 8.19 -11.08 -17.80
C ALA A 173 8.04 -10.67 -16.33
N MET A 174 9.01 -9.94 -15.77
CA MET A 174 8.94 -9.40 -14.41
C MET A 174 7.80 -8.39 -14.26
N LEU A 175 7.62 -7.49 -15.22
CA LEU A 175 6.51 -6.52 -15.23
C LEU A 175 5.14 -7.20 -15.33
N ALA A 176 5.02 -8.21 -16.19
CA ALA A 176 3.80 -9.00 -16.32
C ALA A 176 3.49 -9.77 -15.03
N ALA A 177 4.50 -10.38 -14.41
CA ALA A 177 4.38 -11.07 -13.14
C ALA A 177 3.99 -10.11 -12.01
N PHE A 178 4.61 -8.93 -11.92
CA PHE A 178 4.27 -7.90 -10.95
C PHE A 178 2.82 -7.42 -11.13
N THR A 179 2.42 -7.12 -12.37
CA THR A 179 1.06 -6.73 -12.73
C THR A 179 0.06 -7.81 -12.29
N TRP A 180 0.39 -9.07 -12.52
CA TRP A 180 -0.45 -10.19 -12.10
C TRP A 180 -0.51 -10.36 -10.57
N LEU A 181 0.63 -10.25 -9.88
CA LEU A 181 0.74 -10.35 -8.42
C LEU A 181 0.08 -9.18 -7.70
N PHE A 182 -0.06 -8.03 -8.35
CA PHE A 182 -0.62 -6.81 -7.75
C PHE A 182 -1.99 -7.06 -7.09
N ARG A 183 -2.83 -7.91 -7.69
CA ARG A 183 -4.15 -8.24 -7.12
C ARG A 183 -4.07 -9.00 -5.78
N LEU A 184 -2.98 -9.72 -5.54
CA LEU A 184 -2.77 -10.45 -4.28
C LEU A 184 -2.51 -9.50 -3.11
N LEU A 185 -1.94 -8.32 -3.39
CA LEU A 185 -1.70 -7.28 -2.38
C LEU A 185 -2.98 -6.77 -1.73
N TRP A 186 -4.14 -7.00 -2.35
CA TRP A 186 -5.44 -6.51 -1.89
C TRP A 186 -6.34 -7.61 -1.31
N LEU A 187 -5.83 -8.82 -1.11
CA LEU A 187 -6.61 -9.97 -0.64
C LEU A 187 -7.21 -9.80 0.76
N TYR A 188 -6.66 -8.91 1.58
CA TYR A 188 -7.24 -8.61 2.89
C TYR A 188 -8.62 -7.96 2.78
N ILE A 189 -8.89 -7.14 1.74
CA ILE A 189 -10.18 -6.46 1.55
C ILE A 189 -11.34 -7.46 1.40
N PRO A 190 -11.35 -8.41 0.42
CA PRO A 190 -12.45 -9.34 0.27
C PRO A 190 -12.64 -10.25 1.49
N ILE A 191 -11.58 -10.57 2.24
CA ILE A 191 -11.68 -11.33 3.49
C ILE A 191 -12.49 -10.53 4.53
N VAL A 192 -12.21 -9.24 4.67
CA VAL A 192 -12.94 -8.33 5.59
C VAL A 192 -14.39 -8.12 5.16
N MET A 193 -14.66 -8.16 3.85
CA MET A 193 -16.01 -8.15 3.28
C MET A 193 -16.80 -9.44 3.58
N GLY A 194 -16.13 -10.51 4.01
CA GLY A 194 -16.74 -11.81 4.23
C GLY A 194 -16.87 -12.66 2.97
N CYS A 195 -16.05 -12.38 1.96
CA CYS A 195 -15.92 -13.17 0.75
C CYS A 195 -14.75 -14.15 0.89
N SER A 196 -14.88 -15.36 0.34
CA SER A 196 -13.76 -16.29 0.31
C SER A 196 -12.71 -15.82 -0.72
N PRO A 197 -11.41 -15.90 -0.41
CA PRO A 197 -10.34 -15.51 -1.35
C PRO A 197 -10.42 -16.24 -2.68
N ARG A 198 -10.86 -17.51 -2.67
CA ARG A 198 -11.01 -18.32 -3.89
C ARG A 198 -12.08 -17.76 -4.82
N VAL A 199 -13.25 -17.37 -4.27
CA VAL A 199 -14.33 -16.76 -5.06
C VAL A 199 -13.88 -15.42 -5.62
N PHE A 200 -13.17 -14.62 -4.82
CA PHE A 200 -12.62 -13.36 -5.27
C PHE A 200 -11.62 -13.55 -6.43
N LEU A 201 -10.59 -14.38 -6.25
CA LEU A 201 -9.58 -14.65 -7.27
C LEU A 201 -10.16 -15.23 -8.57
N HIS A 202 -11.22 -16.04 -8.47
CA HIS A 202 -11.90 -16.54 -9.65
C HIS A 202 -12.63 -15.42 -10.41
N ARG A 203 -13.22 -14.44 -9.69
CA ARG A 203 -13.92 -13.30 -10.30
C ARG A 203 -12.97 -12.29 -10.93
N ILE A 204 -11.78 -12.10 -10.35
CA ILE A 204 -10.76 -11.16 -10.86
C ILE A 204 -9.66 -11.85 -11.69
N SER A 205 -9.98 -12.98 -12.33
CA SER A 205 -9.00 -13.84 -12.99
C SER A 205 -8.29 -13.18 -14.19
N GLY A 206 -8.90 -12.17 -14.81
CA GLY A 206 -8.38 -11.46 -15.97
C GLY A 206 -7.30 -10.41 -15.67
N MET A 207 -6.32 -10.28 -16.56
CA MET A 207 -5.23 -9.29 -16.45
C MET A 207 -5.73 -7.85 -16.46
N GLN A 208 -6.86 -7.59 -17.13
CA GLN A 208 -7.52 -6.29 -17.16
C GLN A 208 -7.91 -5.80 -15.75
N SER A 209 -8.33 -6.70 -14.85
CA SER A 209 -8.67 -6.33 -13.47
C SER A 209 -7.44 -5.82 -12.71
N SER A 210 -6.29 -6.48 -12.85
CA SER A 210 -5.03 -5.99 -12.29
C SER A 210 -4.65 -4.61 -12.81
N VAL A 211 -4.78 -4.37 -14.11
CA VAL A 211 -4.49 -3.08 -14.73
C VAL A 211 -5.37 -1.98 -14.14
N PHE A 212 -6.67 -2.23 -13.98
CA PHE A 212 -7.58 -1.27 -13.36
C PHE A 212 -7.29 -1.02 -11.87
N MET A 213 -6.88 -2.05 -11.13
CA MET A 213 -6.45 -1.89 -9.74
C MET A 213 -5.16 -1.07 -9.65
N ILE A 214 -4.19 -1.28 -10.55
CA ILE A 214 -2.99 -0.46 -10.63
C ILE A 214 -3.36 0.99 -10.98
N ALA A 215 -4.23 1.20 -11.98
CA ALA A 215 -4.69 2.52 -12.38
C ALA A 215 -5.36 3.27 -11.20
N THR A 216 -6.25 2.61 -10.46
CA THR A 216 -6.88 3.19 -9.25
C THR A 216 -5.83 3.55 -8.21
N SER A 217 -4.86 2.66 -7.98
CA SER A 217 -3.80 2.88 -7.00
C SER A 217 -2.94 4.07 -7.38
N LEU A 218 -2.58 4.21 -8.66
CA LEU A 218 -1.82 5.33 -9.21
C LEU A 218 -2.61 6.64 -9.14
N LEU A 219 -3.90 6.63 -9.45
CA LEU A 219 -4.78 7.82 -9.39
C LEU A 219 -4.95 8.30 -7.93
N CYS A 220 -4.97 7.36 -6.98
CA CYS A 220 -4.96 7.70 -5.54
C CYS A 220 -3.57 8.13 -5.04
N LEU A 221 -2.50 7.56 -5.59
CA LEU A 221 -1.12 7.79 -5.11
C LEU A 221 -0.53 9.11 -5.63
N LEU A 222 -0.58 9.32 -6.94
CA LEU A 222 0.21 10.34 -7.64
C LEU A 222 -0.13 11.77 -7.17
N PRO A 223 -1.41 12.18 -7.07
CA PRO A 223 -1.75 13.53 -6.62
C PRO A 223 -1.27 13.82 -5.19
N LEU A 224 -1.43 12.84 -4.29
CA LEU A 224 -0.98 12.96 -2.90
C LEU A 224 0.55 13.02 -2.83
N MET A 225 1.24 12.15 -3.57
CA MET A 225 2.71 12.13 -3.58
C MET A 225 3.28 13.47 -4.07
N VAL A 226 2.75 14.03 -5.16
CA VAL A 226 3.15 15.36 -5.65
C VAL A 226 2.89 16.44 -4.61
N PHE A 227 1.71 16.45 -3.99
CA PHE A 227 1.35 17.39 -2.94
C PHE A 227 2.33 17.34 -1.75
N PHE A 228 2.65 16.14 -1.26
CA PHE A 228 3.59 15.96 -0.15
C PHE A 228 5.03 16.27 -0.54
N MET A 229 5.45 15.98 -1.78
CA MET A 229 6.78 16.34 -2.29
C MET A 229 6.97 17.85 -2.38
N MET A 230 5.97 18.58 -2.89
CA MET A 230 5.98 20.05 -2.88
C MET A 230 6.07 20.58 -1.45
N GLY A 231 5.28 20.01 -0.54
CA GLY A 231 5.36 20.34 0.88
C GLY A 231 6.76 20.10 1.45
N ALA A 232 7.37 18.93 1.21
CA ALA A 232 8.71 18.59 1.68
C ALA A 232 9.76 19.60 1.18
N GLN A 233 9.69 20.00 -0.11
CA GLN A 233 10.61 20.97 -0.70
C GLN A 233 10.51 22.35 -0.05
N MET A 234 9.31 22.78 0.37
CA MET A 234 9.15 24.04 1.10
C MET A 234 9.87 24.06 2.45
N PHE A 235 10.11 22.89 3.04
CA PHE A 235 10.82 22.73 4.31
C PHE A 235 12.29 22.29 4.14
N ALA A 236 12.76 22.06 2.91
CA ALA A 236 14.10 21.52 2.63
C ALA A 236 15.28 22.43 3.05
N GLY A 237 15.02 23.66 3.48
CA GLY A 237 16.02 24.56 4.07
C GLY A 237 15.76 24.93 5.53
N ALA A 238 14.71 24.39 6.15
CA ALA A 238 14.35 24.71 7.53
C ALA A 238 15.28 24.02 8.56
N PHE A 239 15.91 22.92 8.16
CA PHE A 239 16.81 22.13 9.00
C PHE A 239 18.12 21.88 8.25
N ALA A 240 19.21 21.75 9.00
CA ALA A 240 20.47 21.28 8.41
C ALA A 240 20.32 19.81 7.98
N GLU A 241 20.79 19.48 6.79
CA GLU A 241 20.75 18.13 6.24
C GLU A 241 21.38 17.13 7.23
N GLY A 242 20.66 16.06 7.55
CA GLY A 242 21.11 15.04 8.50
C GLY A 242 21.05 15.43 9.97
N SER A 243 20.56 16.64 10.30
CA SER A 243 20.27 17.00 11.69
C SER A 243 19.12 16.16 12.25
N ALA A 244 19.07 15.99 13.58
CA ALA A 244 17.98 15.28 14.24
C ALA A 244 16.59 15.88 13.93
N GLY A 245 16.52 17.20 13.72
CA GLY A 245 15.30 17.88 13.30
C GLY A 245 14.85 17.49 11.90
N ASP A 246 15.78 17.41 10.95
CA ASP A 246 15.53 16.96 9.57
C ASP A 246 15.00 15.51 9.54
N ILE A 247 15.68 14.60 10.25
CA ILE A 247 15.27 13.19 10.35
C ILE A 247 13.87 13.05 10.96
N LEU A 248 13.60 13.76 12.06
CA LEU A 248 12.30 13.73 12.72
C LEU A 248 11.19 14.24 11.77
N PHE A 249 11.45 15.35 11.08
CA PHE A 249 10.53 15.91 10.11
C PHE A 249 10.23 14.92 8.97
N GLN A 250 11.26 14.33 8.37
CA GLN A 250 11.11 13.34 7.30
C GLN A 250 10.31 12.12 7.76
N VAL A 251 10.60 11.57 8.95
CA VAL A 251 9.87 10.42 9.52
C VAL A 251 8.39 10.74 9.75
N ILE A 252 8.08 11.92 10.31
CA ILE A 252 6.70 12.36 10.53
C ILE A 252 5.99 12.53 9.19
N LEU A 253 6.59 13.27 8.25
CA LEU A 253 6.00 13.56 6.95
C LEU A 253 5.74 12.27 6.17
N GLN A 254 6.72 11.36 6.11
CA GLN A 254 6.60 10.06 5.46
C GLN A 254 5.49 9.21 6.10
N SER A 255 5.39 9.19 7.44
CA SER A 255 4.36 8.43 8.16
C SER A 255 2.95 8.95 7.86
N VAL A 256 2.78 10.28 7.87
CA VAL A 256 1.51 10.95 7.57
C VAL A 256 1.11 10.73 6.11
N MET A 257 2.04 10.96 5.19
CA MET A 257 1.83 10.73 3.76
C MET A 257 1.40 9.29 3.48
N ALA A 258 2.15 8.32 4.00
CA ALA A 258 1.86 6.90 3.81
C ALA A 258 0.46 6.54 4.31
N LEU A 259 0.10 6.98 5.52
CA LEU A 259 -1.19 6.64 6.10
C LEU A 259 -2.37 7.26 5.33
N ILE A 260 -2.24 8.52 4.86
CA ILE A 260 -3.28 9.18 4.06
C ILE A 260 -3.47 8.47 2.73
N ILE A 261 -2.37 8.13 2.04
CA ILE A 261 -2.41 7.36 0.79
C ILE A 261 -3.10 6.01 1.02
N THR A 262 -2.72 5.28 2.09
CA THR A 262 -3.34 4.00 2.43
C THR A 262 -4.84 4.16 2.71
N CYS A 263 -5.26 5.21 3.42
CA CYS A 263 -6.69 5.46 3.66
C CYS A 263 -7.47 5.59 2.36
N VAL A 264 -7.02 6.46 1.46
CA VAL A 264 -7.70 6.72 0.18
C VAL A 264 -7.71 5.47 -0.69
N GLN A 265 -6.57 4.80 -0.83
CA GLN A 265 -6.46 3.60 -1.65
C GLN A 265 -7.32 2.45 -1.14
N VAL A 266 -7.31 2.18 0.17
CA VAL A 266 -8.11 1.11 0.77
C VAL A 266 -9.59 1.35 0.54
N VAL A 267 -10.07 2.58 0.75
CA VAL A 267 -11.48 2.92 0.56
C VAL A 267 -11.87 2.84 -0.92
N ALA A 268 -11.03 3.37 -1.82
CA ALA A 268 -11.26 3.30 -3.26
C ALA A 268 -11.36 1.84 -3.76
N MET A 269 -10.40 0.99 -3.36
CA MET A 269 -10.41 -0.44 -3.70
C MET A 269 -11.62 -1.15 -3.13
N THR A 270 -12.02 -0.80 -1.91
CA THR A 270 -13.19 -1.37 -1.25
C THR A 270 -14.46 -1.08 -2.06
N TYR A 271 -14.69 0.16 -2.49
CA TYR A 271 -15.84 0.50 -3.34
C TYR A 271 -15.79 -0.20 -4.69
N GLY A 272 -14.63 -0.23 -5.34
CA GLY A 272 -14.48 -0.90 -6.62
C GLY A 272 -14.68 -2.43 -6.52
N PHE A 273 -14.30 -3.06 -5.40
CA PHE A 273 -14.57 -4.48 -5.16
C PHE A 273 -16.04 -4.75 -4.88
N VAL A 274 -16.75 -3.87 -4.17
CA VAL A 274 -18.21 -3.99 -4.00
C VAL A 274 -18.89 -4.04 -5.35
N GLU A 275 -18.54 -3.14 -6.27
CA GLU A 275 -19.11 -3.07 -7.61
C GLU A 275 -18.84 -4.34 -8.43
N ILE A 276 -17.60 -4.85 -8.44
CA ILE A 276 -17.26 -6.12 -9.07
C ILE A 276 -18.07 -7.28 -8.48
N LEU A 277 -18.33 -7.25 -7.17
CA LEU A 277 -19.01 -8.33 -6.47
C LEU A 277 -20.53 -8.27 -6.59
N SER A 278 -21.13 -7.07 -6.70
CA SER A 278 -22.58 -6.85 -6.75
C SER A 278 -23.19 -7.00 -8.15
N ASN A 279 -22.45 -6.70 -9.22
CA ASN A 279 -22.94 -6.64 -10.61
C ASN A 279 -23.41 -7.98 -11.24
N LYS A 280 -23.60 -9.04 -10.43
CA LYS A 280 -24.12 -10.34 -10.89
C LYS A 280 -25.52 -10.68 -10.36
N ASN A 281 -26.10 -9.89 -9.45
CA ASN A 281 -27.49 -10.11 -9.02
C ASN A 281 -28.55 -9.60 -10.03
N SER A 282 -28.13 -9.05 -11.18
CA SER A 282 -29.00 -8.48 -12.22
C SER A 282 -29.05 -9.32 -13.51
N GLY A 283 -28.57 -10.57 -13.47
CA GLY A 283 -28.52 -11.45 -14.66
C GLY A 283 -28.80 -12.93 -14.38
N GLU A 284 -29.47 -13.26 -13.27
CA GLU A 284 -30.15 -14.55 -13.06
C GLU A 284 -31.66 -14.31 -12.97
#